data_AF-A0A8J1XY17-F1
#
_entry.id   AF-A0A8J1XY17-F1
#
_cell.length_a   1.000
_cell.length_b   1.000
_cell.length_c   1.000
_cell.angle_alpha   90.00
_cell.angle_beta   90.00
_cell.angle_gamma   90.00
#
_symmetry.space_group_name_H-M   'P 1'
#
loop_
_entity.id
_entity.type
_entity.pdbx_description
1 polymer ?
#
loop_
_entity_poly.entity_id
_entity_poly.type
_entity_poly.pdbx_seq_one_letter_code
_entity_poly.pdbx_strand_id
1 'polypeptide(L)'
;KHVKVCKTAAKQAQKRKVFDGKKMRLEGTEANQHFSEAARKPEPKMKKNNWKQKHEEFVNTIRYAKKVTEVEAKGGDIRSVGPAPVTTNDDYEQCPHCSRRFNPTA
;
A
#
# COMPACT_ATOMS: atom_id res chain seq x y z
N LYS A 1 -43.05 -2.21 24.92
CA LYS A 1 -42.29 -3.17 24.07
C LYS A 1 -40.97 -2.59 23.50
N HIS A 2 -40.88 -1.28 23.20
CA HIS A 2 -39.67 -0.62 22.67
C HIS A 2 -38.41 -0.68 23.57
N VAL A 3 -38.56 -0.48 24.89
CA VAL A 3 -37.43 -0.41 25.85
C VAL A 3 -36.54 -1.67 25.83
N LYS A 4 -37.12 -2.86 25.62
CA LYS A 4 -36.35 -4.10 25.52
C LYS A 4 -35.45 -4.10 24.28
N VAL A 5 -35.98 -3.73 23.12
CA VAL A 5 -35.24 -3.69 21.85
C VAL A 5 -34.13 -2.65 21.91
N CYS A 6 -34.40 -1.48 22.49
CA CYS A 6 -33.41 -0.41 22.64
C CYS A 6 -32.22 -0.85 23.53
N LYS A 7 -32.48 -1.58 24.64
CA LYS A 7 -31.42 -2.17 25.47
C LYS A 7 -30.60 -3.24 24.72
N THR A 8 -31.24 -4.07 23.89
CA THR A 8 -30.54 -5.08 23.10
C THR A 8 -29.66 -4.45 22.02
N ALA A 9 -30.18 -3.44 21.31
CA ALA A 9 -29.44 -2.69 20.30
C ALA A 9 -28.24 -1.95 20.92
N ALA A 10 -28.41 -1.33 22.10
CA ALA A 10 -27.32 -0.69 22.82
C ALA A 10 -26.21 -1.68 23.24
N LYS A 11 -26.57 -2.91 23.61
CA LYS A 11 -25.61 -3.99 23.91
C LYS A 11 -24.92 -4.54 22.67
N GLN A 12 -25.60 -4.59 21.53
CA GLN A 12 -25.02 -5.04 20.25
C GLN A 12 -24.13 -3.97 19.60
N ALA A 13 -24.41 -2.69 19.86
CA ALA A 13 -23.57 -1.57 19.46
C ALA A 13 -22.24 -1.51 20.24
N GLN A 14 -22.15 -2.21 21.38
CA GLN A 14 -20.86 -2.45 22.02
C GLN A 14 -20.01 -3.33 21.12
N LYS A 15 -18.76 -2.90 20.89
CA LYS A 15 -17.81 -3.67 20.06
C LYS A 15 -17.65 -5.06 20.65
N ARG A 16 -18.05 -6.09 19.89
CA ARG A 16 -17.82 -7.49 20.27
C ARG A 16 -16.32 -7.73 20.42
N LYS A 17 -15.95 -8.55 21.40
CA LYS A 17 -14.56 -9.00 21.54
C LYS A 17 -14.14 -9.72 20.26
N VAL A 18 -12.96 -9.40 19.75
CA VAL A 18 -12.38 -10.09 18.59
C VAL A 18 -12.19 -11.56 18.98
N PHE A 19 -12.72 -12.46 18.15
CA PHE A 19 -12.60 -13.89 18.37
C PHE A 19 -11.15 -14.32 18.14
N ASP A 20 -10.54 -14.90 19.17
CA ASP A 20 -9.18 -15.44 19.08
C ASP A 20 -9.23 -16.95 18.86
N GLY A 21 -9.05 -17.37 17.61
CA GLY A 21 -9.06 -18.78 17.22
C GLY A 21 -7.90 -19.58 17.80
N LYS A 22 -6.77 -18.93 18.14
CA LYS A 22 -5.64 -19.60 18.80
C LYS A 22 -6.01 -19.89 20.25
N LYS A 23 -6.58 -18.92 20.96
CA LYS A 23 -7.07 -19.09 22.32
C LYS A 23 -8.12 -20.21 22.40
N MET A 24 -9.12 -20.18 21.52
CA MET A 24 -10.16 -21.22 21.49
C MET A 24 -9.64 -22.62 21.15
N ARG A 25 -8.54 -22.74 20.41
CA ARG A 25 -7.93 -24.04 20.10
C ARG A 25 -7.07 -24.57 21.26
N LEU A 26 -6.47 -23.68 22.04
CA LEU A 26 -5.57 -24.04 23.13
C LEU A 26 -6.28 -24.17 24.48
N GLU A 27 -7.40 -23.47 24.68
CA GLU A 27 -8.18 -23.51 25.91
C GLU A 27 -8.62 -24.95 26.24
N GLY A 28 -8.19 -25.46 27.40
CA GLY A 28 -8.47 -26.82 27.87
C GLY A 28 -7.50 -27.91 27.39
N THR A 29 -6.44 -27.55 26.66
CA THR A 29 -5.40 -28.50 26.23
C THR A 29 -4.10 -28.33 27.02
N GLU A 30 -3.33 -29.40 27.21
CA GLU A 30 -2.00 -29.37 27.87
C GLU A 30 -1.03 -28.43 27.16
N ALA A 31 -1.22 -28.25 25.85
CA ALA A 31 -0.48 -27.31 25.03
C ALA A 31 -0.57 -25.85 25.54
N ASN A 32 -1.64 -25.47 26.23
CA ASN A 32 -1.80 -24.13 26.81
C ASN A 32 -0.70 -23.77 27.82
N GLN A 33 -0.10 -24.77 28.48
CA GLN A 33 0.97 -24.55 29.46
C GLN A 33 2.34 -24.27 28.80
N HIS A 34 2.51 -24.70 27.55
CA HIS A 34 3.78 -24.61 26.82
C HIS A 34 3.80 -23.51 25.76
N PHE A 35 2.64 -22.93 25.43
CA PHE A 35 2.56 -21.81 24.51
C PHE A 35 2.78 -20.48 25.25
N SER A 36 3.97 -19.90 25.09
CA SER A 36 4.15 -18.48 25.38
C SER A 36 3.42 -17.63 24.35
N GLU A 37 2.82 -16.52 24.79
CA GLU A 37 2.37 -15.44 23.91
C GLU A 37 3.62 -14.83 23.28
N ALA A 38 4.19 -15.52 22.29
CA ALA A 38 5.33 -15.03 21.54
C ALA A 38 4.95 -13.64 21.03
N ALA A 39 5.60 -12.62 21.58
CA ALA A 39 5.37 -11.23 21.24
C ALA A 39 5.28 -11.14 19.72
N ARG A 40 4.11 -10.75 19.21
CA ARG A 40 3.88 -10.61 17.78
C ARG A 40 5.00 -9.73 17.26
N LYS A 41 5.94 -10.32 16.51
CA LYS A 41 6.97 -9.52 15.84
C LYS A 41 6.20 -8.45 15.06
N PRO A 42 6.57 -7.15 15.19
CA PRO A 42 5.89 -6.11 14.44
C PRO A 42 5.93 -6.55 12.98
N GLU A 43 4.76 -6.74 12.38
CA GLU A 43 4.68 -7.10 10.97
C GLU A 43 5.48 -6.03 10.20
N PRO A 44 6.34 -6.45 9.26
CA PRO A 44 7.04 -5.49 8.42
C PRO A 44 5.98 -4.58 7.81
N LYS A 45 6.14 -3.27 8.01
CA LYS A 45 5.20 -2.27 7.47
C LYS A 45 5.02 -2.58 5.99
N MET A 46 3.82 -3.02 5.61
CA MET A 46 3.54 -3.37 4.23
C MET A 46 3.90 -2.17 3.35
N LYS A 47 4.78 -2.38 2.38
CA LYS A 47 5.13 -1.35 1.40
C LYS A 47 3.82 -0.87 0.77
N LYS A 48 3.56 0.44 0.84
CA LYS A 48 2.36 1.02 0.23
C LYS A 48 2.45 0.78 -1.27
N ASN A 49 1.50 0.03 -1.81
CA ASN A 49 1.45 -0.22 -3.25
C ASN A 49 0.85 1.01 -3.95
N ASN A 50 1.71 1.92 -4.42
CA ASN A 50 1.32 3.12 -5.17
C ASN A 50 0.95 2.80 -6.63
N TRP A 51 0.21 1.71 -6.87
CA TRP A 51 -0.09 1.19 -8.22
C TRP A 51 -0.75 2.24 -9.12
N LYS A 52 -1.66 3.05 -8.54
CA LYS A 52 -2.43 4.05 -9.29
C LYS A 52 -1.50 5.12 -9.84
N GLN A 53 -0.56 5.59 -9.03
CA GLN A 53 0.45 6.57 -9.42
C GLN A 53 1.38 6.01 -10.50
N LYS A 54 1.88 4.78 -10.32
CA LYS A 54 2.72 4.09 -11.33
C LYS A 54 1.99 3.91 -12.67
N HIS A 55 0.70 3.58 -12.61
CA HIS A 55 -0.14 3.44 -13.80
C HIS A 55 -0.32 4.78 -14.52
N GLU A 56 -0.66 5.85 -13.78
CA GLU A 56 -0.81 7.19 -14.35
C GLU A 56 0.50 7.70 -14.97
N GLU A 57 1.64 7.48 -14.31
CA GLU A 57 2.96 7.81 -14.84
C GLU A 57 3.28 7.06 -16.14
N PHE A 58 3.00 5.75 -16.19
CA PHE A 58 3.18 4.94 -17.39
C PHE A 58 2.33 5.46 -18.56
N VAL A 59 1.04 5.70 -18.31
CA VAL A 59 0.11 6.21 -19.32
C VAL A 59 0.54 7.60 -19.81
N ASN A 60 0.99 8.48 -18.92
CA ASN A 60 1.49 9.81 -19.29
C ASN A 60 2.75 9.74 -20.15
N THR A 61 3.67 8.82 -19.84
CA THR A 61 4.88 8.57 -20.63
C THR A 61 4.52 8.11 -22.06
N ILE A 62 3.57 7.18 -22.19
CA ILE A 62 3.09 6.71 -23.51
C ILE A 62 2.47 7.87 -24.31
N ARG A 63 1.62 8.68 -23.68
CA ARG A 63 0.97 9.83 -24.35
C ARG A 63 2.01 10.85 -24.82
N TYR A 64 3.01 11.13 -23.99
CA TYR A 64 4.10 12.03 -24.34
C TYR A 64 4.89 11.51 -25.54
N ALA A 65 5.30 10.23 -25.51
CA ALA A 65 6.02 9.60 -26.62
C ALA A 65 5.24 9.70 -27.94
N LYS A 66 3.93 9.44 -27.91
CA LYS A 66 3.07 9.60 -29.09
C LYS A 66 3.08 11.03 -29.64
N LYS A 67 2.96 12.04 -28.77
CA LYS A 67 3.03 13.45 -29.19
C LYS A 67 4.37 13.79 -29.86
N VAL A 68 5.47 13.31 -29.30
CA VAL A 68 6.81 13.49 -29.90
C VAL A 68 6.86 12.85 -31.28
N THR A 69 6.42 11.59 -31.41
CA THR A 69 6.40 10.89 -32.71
C THR A 69 5.51 11.57 -33.75
N GLU A 70 4.38 12.15 -33.34
CA GLU A 70 3.49 12.88 -34.25
C GLU A 70 4.12 14.19 -34.76
N VAL A 71 4.83 14.91 -33.89
CA VAL A 71 5.52 16.16 -34.26
C VAL A 71 6.69 15.85 -35.20
N GLU A 72 7.46 14.80 -34.88
CA GLU A 72 8.56 14.33 -35.73
C GLU A 72 8.05 13.89 -37.11
N ALA A 73 6.96 13.12 -37.18
CA ALA A 73 6.36 12.68 -38.44
C ALA A 73 5.81 13.85 -39.29
N LYS A 74 5.37 14.94 -38.66
CA LYS A 74 4.92 16.17 -39.34
C LYS A 74 6.08 17.09 -39.76
N GLY A 75 7.33 16.71 -39.46
CA GLY A 75 8.52 17.53 -39.74
C GLY A 75 8.65 18.76 -38.83
N GLY A 76 7.95 18.78 -37.69
CA GLY A 76 8.02 19.86 -36.72
C GLY A 76 9.21 19.73 -35.76
N ASP A 77 9.58 20.82 -35.08
CA ASP A 77 10.65 20.80 -34.07
C ASP A 77 10.16 20.09 -32.79
N ILE A 78 10.91 19.08 -32.35
CA ILE A 78 10.67 18.33 -31.10
C ILE A 78 10.66 19.25 -29.88
N ARG A 79 11.38 20.39 -29.94
CA ARG A 79 11.37 21.41 -28.86
C ARG A 79 10.02 22.07 -28.64
N SER A 80 9.11 21.98 -29.61
CA SER A 80 7.73 22.47 -29.45
C SER A 80 6.89 21.59 -28.52
N VAL A 81 7.28 20.32 -28.35
CA VAL A 81 6.68 19.43 -27.35
C VAL A 81 7.31 19.79 -26.00
N GLY A 82 6.53 20.47 -25.14
CA GLY A 82 6.98 20.85 -23.80
C GLY A 82 7.49 19.65 -22.99
N PRO A 83 8.37 19.85 -22.00
CA PRO A 83 9.11 18.77 -21.35
C PRO A 83 8.18 17.72 -20.72
N ALA A 84 8.60 16.45 -20.80
CA ALA A 84 7.89 15.36 -20.15
C ALA A 84 7.76 15.61 -18.63
N PRO A 85 6.63 15.21 -18.02
CA PRO A 85 6.47 15.31 -16.58
C PRO A 85 7.57 14.51 -15.86
N VAL A 86 8.14 15.11 -14.81
CA VAL A 86 9.19 14.48 -13.99
C VAL A 86 8.60 13.26 -13.29
N THR A 87 9.23 12.10 -13.45
CA THR A 87 8.82 10.87 -12.78
C THR A 87 9.65 10.68 -11.51
N THR A 88 8.96 10.47 -10.38
CA THR A 88 9.61 10.15 -9.09
C THR A 88 9.26 8.72 -8.73
N ASN A 89 10.24 7.82 -8.85
CA ASN A 89 10.09 6.45 -8.37
C ASN A 89 10.16 6.43 -6.84
N ASP A 90 9.01 6.21 -6.20
CA ASP A 90 8.89 6.12 -4.74
C ASP A 90 9.59 4.89 -4.14
N ASP A 91 9.86 3.86 -4.95
CA ASP A 91 10.54 2.64 -4.51
C ASP A 91 12.06 2.84 -4.33
N TYR A 92 12.61 3.97 -4.78
CA TYR A 92 14.04 4.23 -4.66
C TYR A 92 14.37 4.97 -3.38
N GLU A 93 15.33 4.43 -2.64
CA GLU A 93 15.84 5.04 -1.41
C GLU A 93 17.07 5.89 -1.73
N GLN A 94 17.24 7.00 -0.99
CA GLN A 94 18.36 7.91 -1.18
C GLN A 94 19.57 7.44 -0.37
N CYS A 95 20.72 7.30 -1.03
CA CYS A 95 21.98 7.00 -0.37
C CYS A 95 22.43 8.17 0.53
N PRO A 96 22.78 7.93 1.80
CA PRO A 96 23.21 8.98 2.72
C PRO A 96 24.58 9.57 2.38
N HIS A 97 25.39 8.91 1.55
CA HIS A 97 26.77 9.33 1.25
C HIS A 97 26.90 10.11 -0.06
N CYS A 98 26.16 9.71 -1.10
CA CYS A 98 26.30 10.29 -2.44
C CYS A 98 25.00 10.89 -3.00
N SER A 99 23.92 10.91 -2.21
CA SER A 99 22.59 11.44 -2.55
C SER A 99 21.89 10.81 -3.76
N ARG A 100 22.47 9.76 -4.37
CA ARG A 100 21.86 9.00 -5.46
C ARG A 100 20.70 8.15 -4.94
N ARG A 101 19.69 7.98 -5.78
CA ARG A 101 18.53 7.11 -5.54
C ARG A 101 18.81 5.71 -6.10
N PHE A 102 18.55 4.66 -5.33
CA PHE A 102 18.74 3.26 -5.76
C PHE A 102 17.59 2.37 -5.28
N ASN A 103 17.42 1.24 -5.95
CA ASN A 103 16.50 0.20 -5.50
C ASN A 103 17.22 -0.67 -4.45
N PRO A 104 16.78 -0.71 -3.18
CA PRO A 104 17.42 -1.52 -2.14
C PRO A 104 17.27 -3.04 -2.35
N THR A 105 16.45 -3.45 -3.31
CA THR A 105 16.16 -4.86 -3.63
C THR A 105 16.69 -5.31 -5.00
N ALA A 106 17.45 -4.45 -5.69
CA ALA A 106 18.10 -4.81 -6.96
C ALA A 106 19.35 -5.67 -6.76
#